data_AF-A0A4Y2NBR4-F1
#
_entry.id   AF-A0A4Y2NBR4-F1
#
_cell.length_a   1.000
_cell.length_b   1.000
_cell.length_c   1.000
_cell.angle_alpha   90.00
_cell.angle_beta   90.00
_cell.angle_gamma   90.00
#
_symmetry.space_group_name_H-M   'P 1'
#
loop_
_entity.id
_entity.type
_entity.pdbx_description
1 polymer ?
#
loop_
_entity_poly.entity_id
_entity_poly.type
_entity_poly.pdbx_seq_one_letter_code
_entity_poly.pdbx_strand_id
1 'polypeptide(L)'
;DVSGVELLMNNHQSLKAEIDTREDNISVCINLGKELLARNHYASNEIKEKLLSLTNQRTLMMDRWEERWEHLQLMGLSVDKILASDSKDCGLDFAEGLSCIWV
;
A
#
# COMPACT_ATOMS: atom_id res chain seq x y z
N ASP A 1 15.98 4.91 11.27
CA ASP A 1 16.75 5.17 10.04
C ASP A 1 15.79 5.34 8.89
N VAL A 2 15.98 6.37 8.08
CA VAL A 2 15.03 6.82 7.04
C VAL A 2 15.01 5.84 5.87
N SER A 3 16.18 5.32 5.52
CA SER A 3 16.36 4.32 4.46
C SER A 3 15.57 3.03 4.74
N GLY A 4 15.40 2.65 6.02
CA GLY A 4 14.62 1.47 6.40
C GLY A 4 13.13 1.60 6.10
N VAL A 5 12.55 2.79 6.27
CA VAL A 5 11.11 3.02 6.01
C VAL A 5 10.83 3.06 4.51
N GLU A 6 11.68 3.73 3.74
CA GLU A 6 11.58 3.77 2.28
C GLU A 6 11.68 2.37 1.65
N LEU A 7 12.58 1.52 2.15
CA LEU A 7 12.68 0.13 1.71
C LEU A 7 11.39 -0.66 1.97
N LEU A 8 10.79 -0.50 3.15
CA LEU A 8 9.53 -1.17 3.49
C LEU A 8 8.39 -0.70 2.58
N MET A 9 8.35 0.60 2.25
CA MET A 9 7.37 1.15 1.32
C MET A 9 7.54 0.59 -0.10
N ASN A 10 8.78 0.52 -0.61
CA ASN A 10 9.08 -0.06 -1.92
C ASN A 10 8.70 -1.55 -2.01
N ASN A 11 8.99 -2.32 -0.97
CA ASN A 11 8.57 -3.72 -0.88
C ASN A 11 7.04 -3.85 -0.88
N HIS A 12 6.33 -2.97 -0.17
CA HIS A 12 4.87 -2.95 -0.13
C HIS A 12 4.23 -2.63 -1.49
N GLN A 13 4.85 -1.74 -2.26
CA GLN A 13 4.47 -1.44 -3.64
C GLN A 13 4.73 -2.63 -4.58
N SER A 14 5.81 -3.38 -4.36
CA SER A 14 6.04 -4.64 -5.12
C SER A 14 4.93 -5.67 -4.86
N LEU A 15 4.47 -5.80 -3.60
CA LEU A 15 3.32 -6.64 -3.26
C LEU A 15 2.02 -6.15 -3.92
N LYS A 16 1.87 -4.83 -4.10
CA LYS A 16 0.73 -4.27 -4.82
C LYS A 16 0.70 -4.71 -6.28
N ALA A 17 1.85 -4.67 -6.96
CA ALA A 17 1.96 -5.15 -8.33
C ALA A 17 1.62 -6.64 -8.47
N GLU A 18 2.00 -7.47 -7.49
CA GLU A 18 1.61 -8.89 -7.45
C GLU A 18 0.09 -9.06 -7.26
N ILE A 19 -0.51 -8.26 -6.38
CA ILE A 19 -1.97 -8.24 -6.16
C ILE A 19 -2.70 -7.84 -7.45
N ASP A 20 -2.24 -6.80 -8.13
CA ASP A 20 -2.86 -6.31 -9.37
C ASP A 20 -2.76 -7.35 -10.50
N THR A 21 -1.63 -8.07 -10.58
CA THR A 21 -1.49 -9.19 -11.53
C THR A 21 -2.49 -10.31 -11.25
N ARG A 22 -2.79 -10.58 -9.97
CA ARG A 22 -3.82 -11.57 -9.59
C ARG A 22 -5.23 -11.05 -9.83
N GLU A 23 -5.44 -9.75 -9.71
CA GLU A 23 -6.72 -9.09 -9.91
C GLU A 23 -7.27 -9.32 -11.32
N ASP A 24 -6.41 -9.25 -12.33
CA ASP A 24 -6.80 -9.54 -13.72
C ASP A 24 -7.36 -10.97 -13.86
N ASN A 25 -6.70 -11.95 -13.25
CA ASN A 25 -7.15 -13.35 -13.26
C ASN A 25 -8.47 -13.54 -12.48
N ILE A 26 -8.63 -12.85 -11.35
CA ILE A 26 -9.86 -12.87 -10.56
C ILE A 26 -11.02 -12.28 -11.37
N SER A 27 -10.79 -11.17 -12.08
CA SER A 27 -11.76 -10.52 -12.95
C SER A 27 -12.24 -11.45 -14.06
N VAL A 28 -11.31 -12.15 -14.74
CA VAL A 28 -11.63 -13.15 -15.76
C VAL A 28 -12.49 -14.28 -15.17
N CYS A 29 -12.14 -14.81 -14.00
CA CYS A 29 -12.90 -15.85 -13.31
C CYS A 29 -14.32 -15.39 -12.95
N ILE A 30 -14.45 -14.16 -12.45
CA ILE A 30 -15.75 -13.55 -12.13
C ILE A 30 -16.63 -13.41 -13.37
N ASN A 31 -16.06 -12.96 -14.49
CA ASN A 31 -16.80 -12.80 -15.74
C ASN A 31 -17.29 -14.15 -16.28
N LEU A 32 -16.42 -15.16 -16.30
CA LEU A 32 -16.80 -16.52 -16.69
C LEU A 32 -17.94 -17.06 -15.79
N GLY A 33 -17.83 -16.87 -14.47
CA GLY A 33 -18.87 -17.30 -13.54
C GLY A 33 -20.20 -16.60 -13.80
N LYS A 34 -20.19 -15.28 -14.06
CA LYS A 34 -21.41 -14.52 -14.43
C LYS A 34 -22.04 -15.02 -15.72
N GLU A 35 -21.24 -15.36 -16.73
CA GLU A 35 -21.74 -15.93 -17.98
C GLU A 35 -22.42 -17.30 -17.77
N LEU A 36 -21.82 -18.17 -16.95
CA LEU A 36 -22.42 -19.46 -16.61
C LEU A 36 -23.75 -19.31 -15.87
N LEU A 37 -23.84 -18.33 -14.96
CA LEU A 37 -25.08 -18.00 -14.26
C LEU A 37 -26.16 -17.48 -15.22
N ALA A 38 -25.78 -16.62 -16.17
CA ALA A 38 -26.71 -16.09 -17.18
C ALA A 38 -27.31 -17.19 -18.07
N ARG A 39 -26.57 -18.28 -18.29
CA ARG A 39 -27.02 -19.45 -19.06
C ARG A 39 -27.82 -20.46 -18.23
N ASN A 40 -28.14 -20.16 -16.96
CA ASN A 40 -28.79 -21.09 -16.02
C ASN A 40 -28.07 -22.44 -15.94
N HIS A 41 -26.74 -22.42 -15.81
CA HIS A 41 -25.94 -23.62 -15.66
C HIS A 41 -26.44 -24.48 -14.48
N TYR A 42 -26.41 -25.82 -14.60
CA TYR A 42 -26.97 -26.72 -13.58
C TYR A 42 -26.33 -26.53 -12.18
N ALA A 43 -25.07 -26.10 -12.14
CA ALA A 43 -24.32 -25.81 -10.92
C ALA A 43 -24.41 -24.33 -10.46
N SER A 44 -25.43 -23.58 -10.88
CA SER A 44 -25.53 -22.13 -10.61
C SER A 44 -25.44 -21.75 -9.13
N ASN A 45 -25.97 -22.58 -8.22
CA ASN A 45 -25.89 -22.32 -6.79
C ASN A 45 -24.44 -22.39 -6.28
N GLU A 46 -23.71 -23.43 -6.65
CA GLU A 46 -22.30 -23.59 -6.29
C GLU A 46 -21.45 -22.47 -6.91
N ILE A 47 -21.70 -22.12 -8.18
CA ILE A 47 -20.99 -21.03 -8.86
C ILE A 47 -21.20 -19.70 -8.12
N LYS A 48 -22.43 -19.38 -7.68
CA LYS A 48 -22.71 -18.17 -6.90
C LYS A 48 -21.92 -18.14 -5.58
N GLU A 49 -21.91 -19.24 -4.83
CA GLU A 49 -21.16 -19.31 -3.57
C GLU A 49 -19.66 -19.12 -3.79
N LYS A 50 -19.08 -19.77 -4.80
CA LYS A 50 -17.66 -19.63 -5.13
C LYS A 50 -17.31 -18.21 -5.56
N LEU A 51 -18.16 -17.56 -6.36
CA LEU A 51 -17.96 -16.16 -6.77
C LEU A 51 -18.03 -15.19 -5.58
N LEU A 52 -18.98 -15.38 -4.67
CA LEU A 52 -19.08 -14.59 -3.45
C LEU A 52 -17.85 -14.77 -2.56
N SER A 53 -17.41 -16.01 -2.37
CA SER A 53 -16.22 -16.33 -1.59
C SER A 53 -14.97 -15.69 -2.19
N LEU A 54 -14.76 -15.81 -3.50
CA LEU A 54 -13.64 -15.22 -4.22
C LEU A 54 -13.63 -13.69 -4.09
N THR A 55 -14.79 -13.06 -4.28
CA THR A 55 -14.91 -11.60 -4.18
C THR A 55 -14.62 -11.11 -2.76
N ASN A 56 -15.11 -11.82 -1.74
CA ASN A 56 -14.84 -11.48 -0.34
C ASN A 56 -13.35 -11.63 0.01
N GLN A 57 -12.70 -12.71 -0.44
CA GLN A 57 -11.26 -12.90 -0.23
C GLN A 57 -10.43 -11.81 -0.90
N ARG A 58 -10.82 -11.40 -2.12
CA ARG A 58 -10.21 -10.28 -2.84
C ARG A 58 -10.32 -8.98 -2.03
N THR A 59 -11.52 -8.63 -1.56
CA THR A 59 -11.73 -7.42 -0.74
C THR A 59 -10.87 -7.44 0.52
N LEU A 60 -10.91 -8.53 1.28
CA LEU A 60 -10.12 -8.66 2.51
C LEU A 60 -8.60 -8.55 2.27
N MET A 61 -8.11 -9.04 1.13
CA MET A 61 -6.69 -8.91 0.77
C MET A 61 -6.32 -7.44 0.50
N MET A 62 -7.18 -6.73 -0.24
CA MET A 62 -6.99 -5.31 -0.54
C MET A 62 -7.07 -4.43 0.72
N ASP A 63 -8.05 -4.67 1.58
CA ASP A 63 -8.22 -3.91 2.83
C ASP A 63 -6.98 -4.03 3.74
N ARG A 64 -6.45 -5.25 3.89
CA ARG A 64 -5.22 -5.50 4.66
C ARG A 64 -4.00 -4.83 4.05
N TRP A 65 -3.91 -4.82 2.72
CA TRP A 65 -2.82 -4.13 2.04
C TRP A 65 -2.91 -2.62 2.27
N GLU A 66 -4.12 -2.05 2.21
CA GLU A 66 -4.38 -0.62 2.42
C GLU A 66 -4.11 -0.19 3.86
N GLU A 67 -4.61 -0.93 4.86
CA GLU A 67 -4.32 -0.68 6.28
C GLU A 67 -2.82 -0.63 6.56
N ARG A 68 -2.07 -1.60 6.00
CA ARG A 68 -0.61 -1.63 6.14
C ARG A 68 0.05 -0.45 5.42
N TRP A 69 -0.47 -0.06 4.26
CA TRP A 69 0.05 1.05 3.48
C TRP A 69 -0.13 2.38 4.22
N GLU A 70 -1.31 2.64 4.76
CA GLU A 70 -1.59 3.84 5.58
C GLU A 70 -0.64 3.93 6.77
N HIS A 71 -0.42 2.81 7.48
CA HIS A 71 0.53 2.78 8.59
C HIS A 71 1.97 3.08 8.15
N LEU A 72 2.43 2.51 7.02
CA LEU A 72 3.76 2.80 6.48
C LEU A 72 3.89 4.28 6.07
N GLN A 73 2.86 4.87 5.47
CA GLN A 73 2.84 6.29 5.10
C GLN A 73 2.89 7.21 6.32
N LEU A 74 2.14 6.89 7.38
CA LEU A 74 2.19 7.64 8.64
C LEU A 74 3.59 7.61 9.26
N MET A 75 4.24 6.44 9.25
CA MET A 75 5.63 6.31 9.70
C MET A 75 6.59 7.13 8.83
N GLY A 76 6.48 7.05 7.50
CA GLY A 76 7.31 7.84 6.57
C GLY A 76 7.17 9.35 6.77
N LEU A 77 5.93 9.86 6.83
CA LEU A 77 5.65 11.28 7.04
C LEU A 77 6.16 11.81 8.39
N SER A 78 6.15 10.97 9.43
CA SER A 78 6.72 11.35 10.73
C SER A 78 8.25 11.48 10.68
N VAL A 79 8.91 10.63 9.90
CA VAL A 79 10.37 10.64 9.72
C VAL A 79 10.80 11.87 8.90
N ASP A 80 10.09 12.20 7.83
CA ASP A 80 10.38 13.39 7.01
C ASP A 80 10.27 14.70 7.80
N LYS A 81 9.27 14.79 8.69
CA LYS A 81 9.10 15.96 9.56
C LYS A 81 10.22 16.10 10.60
N ILE A 82 10.71 14.98 11.14
CA ILE A 82 11.83 14.97 12.10
C ILE A 82 13.11 15.41 11.38
N LEU A 83 13.44 14.83 10.22
CA LEU A 83 14.58 15.27 9.41
C LEU A 83 14.50 16.75 9.00
N ALA A 84 13.31 17.24 8.65
CA ALA A 84 13.11 18.65 8.31
C ALA A 84 13.26 19.59 9.52
N SER A 85 13.13 19.08 10.74
CA SER A 85 13.36 19.84 11.98
C SER A 85 14.84 19.79 12.36
N ASP A 86 15.48 18.62 12.31
CA ASP A 86 16.93 18.46 12.54
C ASP A 86 17.77 19.27 11.53
N SER A 87 17.33 19.35 10.26
CA SER A 87 17.99 20.19 9.25
C SER A 87 17.86 21.70 9.52
N LYS A 88 16.83 22.14 10.23
CA LYS A 88 16.68 23.54 10.64
C LYS A 88 17.53 23.86 11.86
N ASP A 89 17.67 22.92 12.78
CA ASP A 89 18.50 23.06 13.98
C ASP A 89 20.00 23.11 13.62
N CYS A 90 20.48 22.24 12.73
CA CYS A 90 21.85 22.35 12.19
C CYS A 90 22.11 23.67 11.43
N GLY A 91 21.09 24.23 10.78
CA GLY A 91 21.18 25.52 10.09
C GLY A 91 21.25 26.73 11.04
N LEU A 92 20.66 26.62 12.24
CA LEU A 92 20.74 27.63 13.29
C LEU A 92 22.08 27.57 14.03
N ASP A 93 22.62 26.38 14.30
CA ASP A 93 23.94 26.20 14.93
C ASP A 93 25.08 26.77 14.05
N PHE A 94 24.97 26.68 12.72
CA PHE A 94 25.96 27.25 11.81
C PHE A 94 25.86 28.79 11.70
N ALA A 95 24.67 29.36 11.93
CA ALA A 95 24.45 30.80 11.92
C ALA A 95 24.96 31.47 13.21
N GLU A 96 24.90 30.79 14.36
CA GLU A 96 25.45 31.31 15.62
C GLU A 96 26.98 31.15 15.71
N GLY A 97 27.57 30.13 15.08
CA GLY A 97 29.03 29.92 15.05
C GLY A 97 29.83 30.92 14.21
N LEU A 98 29.22 31.60 13.25
CA LEU A 98 29.88 32.59 12.38
C LEU A 98 29.92 34.01 12.99
N SER A 99 29.25 34.25 14.13
CA SER A 99 29.27 35.56 14.80
C SER A 99 30.58 35.83 15.58
N CYS A 100 31.47 34.84 15.74
CA CYS A 100 32.70 34.97 16.54
C CYS A 100 33.99 35.17 15.71
N ILE A 101 33.90 35.33 14.39
CA ILE A 101 35.09 35.53 13.51
C ILE A 101 35.24 37.01 13.05
N TRP A 102 34.34 37.90 13.48
CA TRP A 102 34.40 39.34 13.17
C TRP A 102 34.30 40.23 14.42
N VAL A 103 35.14 39.99 15.43
CA VAL A 103 35.54 41.00 16.43
C VAL A 103 37.03 40.88 16.70
#